data_AF-A0A0L6U8C5-F1
#
_entry.id   AF-A0A0L6U8C5-F1
#
_cell.length_a   1.000
_cell.length_b   1.000
_cell.length_c   1.000
_cell.angle_alpha   90.00
_cell.angle_beta   90.00
_cell.angle_gamma   90.00
#
_symmetry.space_group_name_H-M   'P 1'
#
loop_
_entity.id
_entity.type
_entity.pdbx_description
1 polymer ?
#
loop_
_entity_poly.entity_id
_entity_poly.type
_entity_poly.pdbx_seq_one_letter_code
_entity_poly.pdbx_strand_id
1 'polypeptide(L)'
;ISDKRINLEGYPIFSKEIIDNMSSQIESNSQKSKEQVALKKSSIRLQFVKYVTKVTQLLIVIYTSLFKGNENEVLTVKQVESTLEFLKNLWLEIEAGNTELIEMDWALKLHKILTYQIDDFSIYFLVSDKLAMYRICWKFLHHWVKKTRKCPISHVAQDIDDKITLEVINKMIFFSNHQNFCSSITKVSSGK
;
A
#
# COMPACT_ATOMS: atom_id res chain seq x y z
N ILE A 1 -15.51 -0.83 -1.80
CA ILE A 1 -15.32 -1.62 -0.55
C ILE A 1 -14.98 -0.62 0.55
N SER A 2 -15.73 -0.62 1.66
CA SER A 2 -15.61 0.38 2.73
C SER A 2 -14.66 -0.11 3.82
N ASP A 3 -13.90 0.80 4.45
CA ASP A 3 -13.10 0.56 5.65
C ASP A 3 -13.90 -0.20 6.74
N LYS A 4 -15.22 0.03 6.80
CA LYS A 4 -16.14 -0.64 7.74
C LYS A 4 -16.29 -2.15 7.50
N ARG A 5 -16.07 -2.65 6.27
CA ARG A 5 -16.25 -4.07 5.94
C ARG A 5 -15.02 -4.92 6.18
N ILE A 6 -13.82 -4.33 6.12
CA ILE A 6 -12.56 -5.04 6.39
C ILE A 6 -12.09 -4.80 7.83
N ASN A 7 -12.38 -3.62 8.41
CA ASN A 7 -12.05 -3.22 9.78
C ASN A 7 -10.63 -3.61 10.20
N LEU A 8 -9.62 -3.20 9.43
CA LEU A 8 -8.21 -3.53 9.71
C LEU A 8 -7.74 -3.01 11.07
N GLU A 9 -8.35 -1.93 11.58
CA GLU A 9 -8.08 -1.41 12.92
C GLU A 9 -8.40 -2.43 14.04
N GLY A 10 -9.28 -3.41 13.77
CA GLY A 10 -9.59 -4.49 14.70
C GLY A 10 -8.56 -5.62 14.73
N TYR A 11 -7.60 -5.65 13.81
CA TYR A 11 -6.56 -6.67 13.74
C TYR A 11 -5.32 -6.20 14.52
N PRO A 12 -4.87 -6.95 15.55
CA PRO A 12 -3.68 -6.59 16.33
C PRO A 12 -2.42 -6.44 15.47
N ILE A 13 -2.26 -7.28 14.44
CA ILE A 13 -1.12 -7.19 13.51
C ILE A 13 -1.10 -5.82 12.83
N PHE A 14 -2.24 -5.31 12.38
CA PHE A 14 -2.30 -3.98 11.78
C PHE A 14 -2.04 -2.89 12.82
N SER A 15 -2.86 -2.82 13.87
CA SER A 15 -2.82 -1.68 14.79
C SER A 15 -1.57 -1.64 15.67
N LYS A 16 -1.16 -2.78 16.21
CA LYS A 16 -0.04 -2.86 17.17
C LYS A 16 1.27 -3.19 16.50
N GLU A 17 1.29 -4.16 15.59
CA GLU A 17 2.56 -4.66 15.05
C GLU A 17 3.04 -3.91 13.81
N ILE A 18 2.14 -3.33 13.00
CA ILE A 18 2.53 -2.47 11.88
C ILE A 18 2.55 -1.02 12.33
N ILE A 19 1.42 -0.49 12.80
CA ILE A 19 1.29 0.95 13.04
C ILE A 19 2.16 1.42 14.22
N ASP A 20 2.13 0.77 15.38
CA ASP A 20 2.94 1.23 16.52
C ASP A 20 4.45 1.05 16.28
N ASN A 21 4.86 -0.06 15.65
CA ASN A 21 6.24 -0.28 15.26
C ASN A 21 6.71 0.79 14.27
N MET A 22 5.96 1.03 13.19
CA MET A 22 6.33 2.05 12.21
C MET A 22 6.30 3.46 12.82
N SER A 23 5.36 3.76 13.73
CA SER A 23 5.37 5.04 14.46
C SER A 23 6.66 5.20 15.26
N SER A 24 7.05 4.17 16.00
CA SER A 24 8.27 4.17 16.82
C SER A 24 9.54 4.34 15.96
N GLN A 25 9.61 3.65 14.81
CA GLN A 25 10.74 3.79 13.88
C GLN A 25 10.80 5.17 13.25
N ILE A 26 9.66 5.70 12.78
CA ILE A 26 9.57 7.04 12.21
C ILE A 26 9.99 8.09 13.26
N GLU A 27 9.54 7.97 14.51
CA GLU A 27 9.93 8.87 15.59
C GLU A 27 11.44 8.79 15.89
N SER A 28 12.00 7.58 15.98
CA SER A 28 13.44 7.38 16.18
C SER A 28 14.27 8.00 15.04
N ASN A 29 13.85 7.78 13.80
CA ASN A 29 14.54 8.32 12.62
C ASN A 29 14.40 9.85 12.51
N SER A 30 13.27 10.41 12.94
CA SER A 30 13.09 11.86 13.03
C SER A 30 14.08 12.50 14.01
N GLN A 31 14.37 11.86 15.14
CA GLN A 31 15.30 12.39 16.15
C GLN A 31 16.76 12.36 15.67
N LYS A 32 17.12 11.38 14.83
CA LYS A 32 18.46 11.25 14.25
C LYS A 32 18.71 12.25 13.11
N SER A 33 17.65 12.72 12.47
CA SER A 33 17.71 13.73 11.41
C SER A 33 18.00 15.12 11.98
N LYS A 34 18.85 15.90 11.28
CA LYS A 34 19.16 17.30 11.64
C LYS A 34 17.99 18.26 11.37
N GLU A 35 16.96 17.81 10.66
CA GLU A 35 15.74 18.60 10.42
C GLU A 35 14.87 18.59 11.68
N GLN A 36 15.21 19.45 12.64
CA GLN A 36 14.31 19.83 13.71
C GLN A 36 13.15 20.64 13.13
N VAL A 37 12.15 19.96 12.58
CA VAL A 37 10.87 20.60 12.33
C VAL A 37 9.78 19.80 13.01
N ALA A 38 9.35 20.35 14.15
CA ALA A 38 8.10 20.19 14.87
C ALA A 38 7.40 18.83 14.78
N LEU A 39 7.16 18.26 15.98
CA LEU A 39 6.31 17.12 16.37
C LEU A 39 4.98 16.89 15.61
N LYS A 40 4.53 17.81 14.75
CA LYS A 40 3.40 17.66 13.83
C LYS A 40 3.72 16.90 12.53
N LYS A 41 5.00 16.56 12.26
CA LYS A 41 5.46 15.98 10.98
C LYS A 41 5.63 14.45 10.96
N SER A 42 5.67 13.77 12.12
CA SER A 42 5.61 12.30 12.17
C SER A 42 4.26 11.75 11.65
N SER A 43 3.20 12.57 11.69
CA SER A 43 1.86 12.14 11.29
C SER A 43 1.73 11.83 9.80
N ILE A 44 2.44 12.53 8.91
CA ILE A 44 2.21 12.35 7.46
C ILE A 44 2.81 11.04 6.93
N ARG A 45 4.00 10.65 7.41
CA ARG A 45 4.61 9.34 7.11
C ARG A 45 3.79 8.20 7.70
N LEU A 46 3.28 8.37 8.91
CA LEU A 46 2.41 7.36 9.51
C LEU A 46 1.08 7.24 8.75
N GLN A 47 0.47 8.35 8.32
CA GLN A 47 -0.71 8.34 7.45
C GLN A 47 -0.42 7.65 6.11
N PHE A 48 0.76 7.89 5.54
CA PHE A 48 1.24 7.22 4.34
C PHE A 48 1.30 5.70 4.53
N VAL A 49 1.95 5.21 5.60
CA VAL A 49 2.03 3.78 5.94
C VAL A 49 0.63 3.18 6.13
N LYS A 50 -0.24 3.85 6.88
CA LYS A 50 -1.64 3.43 7.09
C LYS A 50 -2.38 3.27 5.77
N TYR A 51 -2.33 4.29 4.91
CA TYR A 51 -3.02 4.28 3.63
C TYR A 51 -2.53 3.13 2.75
N VAL A 52 -1.22 3.03 2.53
CA VAL A 52 -0.64 2.02 1.65
C VAL A 52 -1.00 0.62 2.15
N THR A 53 -0.87 0.37 3.46
CA THR A 53 -1.21 -0.93 4.05
C THR A 53 -2.68 -1.29 3.84
N LYS A 54 -3.61 -0.37 4.12
CA LYS A 54 -5.05 -0.62 3.95
C LYS A 54 -5.43 -0.89 2.49
N VAL A 55 -4.92 -0.07 1.57
CA VAL A 55 -5.26 -0.18 0.14
C VAL A 55 -4.60 -1.42 -0.46
N THR A 56 -3.35 -1.73 -0.13
CA THR A 56 -2.71 -2.95 -0.58
C THR A 56 -3.42 -4.19 -0.05
N GLN A 57 -3.82 -4.22 1.22
CA GLN A 57 -4.60 -5.33 1.77
C GLN A 57 -5.88 -5.56 0.97
N LEU A 58 -6.61 -4.49 0.64
CA LEU A 58 -7.79 -4.55 -0.20
C LEU A 58 -7.47 -5.11 -1.61
N LEU A 59 -6.38 -4.64 -2.23
CA LEU A 59 -5.94 -5.11 -3.54
C LEU A 59 -5.59 -6.61 -3.51
N ILE A 60 -4.91 -7.08 -2.47
CA ILE A 60 -4.58 -8.51 -2.29
C ILE A 60 -5.85 -9.34 -2.16
N VAL A 61 -6.84 -8.86 -1.41
CA VAL A 61 -8.15 -9.54 -1.28
C VAL A 61 -8.85 -9.64 -2.65
N ILE A 62 -8.92 -8.53 -3.39
CA ILE A 62 -9.51 -8.52 -4.73
C ILE A 62 -8.78 -9.50 -5.65
N TYR A 63 -7.46 -9.40 -5.69
CA TYR A 63 -6.61 -10.26 -6.50
C TYR A 63 -6.82 -11.74 -6.19
N THR A 64 -6.81 -12.10 -4.92
CA THR A 64 -6.96 -13.49 -4.48
C THR A 64 -8.35 -14.02 -4.82
N SER A 65 -9.39 -13.20 -4.65
CA SER A 65 -10.77 -13.56 -4.99
C SER A 65 -10.96 -13.79 -6.49
N LEU A 66 -10.30 -13.00 -7.34
CA LEU A 66 -10.43 -13.09 -8.79
C LEU A 66 -9.58 -14.19 -9.43
N PHE A 67 -8.36 -14.39 -8.92
CA PHE A 67 -7.34 -15.17 -9.65
C PHE A 67 -6.81 -16.38 -8.91
N LYS A 68 -7.05 -16.51 -7.60
CA LYS A 68 -6.61 -17.69 -6.83
C LYS A 68 -7.73 -18.68 -6.56
N GLY A 69 -8.96 -18.40 -7.01
CA GLY A 69 -10.10 -19.29 -6.89
C GLY A 69 -10.21 -19.84 -5.47
N ASN A 70 -10.52 -18.97 -4.50
CA ASN A 70 -10.72 -19.47 -3.14
C ASN A 70 -11.84 -20.53 -3.20
N GLU A 71 -11.55 -21.77 -2.79
CA GLU A 71 -12.55 -22.85 -2.63
C GLU A 71 -13.67 -22.45 -1.65
N ASN A 72 -13.41 -21.42 -0.83
CA ASN A 72 -14.40 -20.73 0.00
C ASN A 72 -14.60 -19.30 -0.52
N GLU A 73 -15.83 -18.95 -0.94
CA GLU A 73 -16.20 -17.61 -1.43
C GLU A 73 -16.01 -16.48 -0.38
N VAL A 74 -15.63 -16.82 0.85
CA VAL A 74 -15.52 -15.91 2.00
C VAL A 74 -14.06 -15.65 2.37
N LEU A 75 -13.69 -14.38 2.45
CA LEU A 75 -12.42 -13.92 3.02
C LEU A 75 -12.29 -14.37 4.48
N THR A 76 -11.31 -15.22 4.79
CA THR A 76 -11.10 -15.73 6.15
C THR A 76 -10.20 -14.81 6.98
N VAL A 77 -10.37 -14.82 8.30
CA VAL A 77 -9.50 -14.09 9.25
C VAL A 77 -8.04 -14.46 9.04
N LYS A 78 -7.74 -15.77 8.89
CA LYS A 78 -6.39 -16.28 8.67
C LYS A 78 -5.74 -15.76 7.39
N GLN A 79 -6.52 -15.59 6.31
CA GLN A 79 -6.01 -14.99 5.07
C GLN A 79 -5.64 -13.52 5.29
N VAL A 80 -6.49 -12.75 5.98
CA VAL A 80 -6.19 -11.35 6.33
C VAL A 80 -4.96 -11.24 7.21
N GLU A 81 -4.83 -12.08 8.23
CA GLU A 81 -3.66 -12.10 9.11
C GLU A 81 -2.38 -12.47 8.35
N SER A 82 -2.43 -13.48 7.47
CA SER A 82 -1.27 -13.88 6.66
C SER A 82 -0.80 -12.77 5.73
N THR A 83 -1.72 -12.01 5.14
CA THR A 83 -1.35 -10.89 4.26
C THR A 83 -0.85 -9.70 5.06
N LEU A 84 -1.43 -9.40 6.23
CA LEU A 84 -0.93 -8.38 7.14
C LEU A 84 0.48 -8.71 7.66
N GLU A 85 0.74 -9.98 7.98
CA GLU A 85 2.06 -10.45 8.41
C GLU A 85 3.12 -10.23 7.33
N PHE A 86 2.77 -10.51 6.08
CA PHE A 86 3.64 -10.18 4.95
C PHE A 86 3.91 -8.67 4.84
N LEU A 87 2.86 -7.85 4.93
CA LEU A 87 2.99 -6.39 4.84
C LEU A 87 3.83 -5.81 5.98
N LYS A 88 3.69 -6.37 7.20
CA LYS A 88 4.53 -6.04 8.35
C LYS A 88 6.00 -6.26 8.03
N ASN A 89 6.35 -7.48 7.61
CA ASN A 89 7.74 -7.83 7.32
C ASN A 89 8.30 -6.98 6.17
N LEU A 90 7.51 -6.73 5.13
CA LEU A 90 7.91 -5.87 4.03
C LEU A 90 8.20 -4.42 4.48
N TRP A 91 7.37 -3.84 5.36
CA TRP A 91 7.67 -2.52 5.91
C TRP A 91 8.96 -2.47 6.71
N LEU A 92 9.20 -3.49 7.54
CA LEU A 92 10.43 -3.61 8.32
C LEU A 92 11.67 -3.75 7.42
N GLU A 93 11.57 -4.56 6.36
CA GLU A 93 12.66 -4.72 5.37
C GLU A 93 12.97 -3.41 4.63
N ILE A 94 11.93 -2.64 4.24
CA ILE A 94 12.10 -1.33 3.59
C ILE A 94 12.76 -0.35 4.56
N GLU A 95 12.30 -0.29 5.80
CA GLU A 95 12.82 0.63 6.81
C GLU A 95 14.29 0.33 7.13
N ALA A 96 14.62 -0.94 7.39
CA ALA A 96 15.99 -1.39 7.65
C ALA A 96 16.93 -1.17 6.45
N GLY A 97 16.36 -0.94 5.27
CA GLY A 97 17.09 -0.76 4.03
C GLY A 97 17.76 -2.04 3.56
N ASN A 98 17.05 -3.16 3.61
CA ASN A 98 17.56 -4.44 3.14
C ASN A 98 17.95 -4.34 1.65
N THR A 99 19.21 -4.66 1.35
CA THR A 99 19.85 -4.47 0.05
C THR A 99 19.14 -5.22 -1.08
N GLU A 100 18.67 -6.45 -0.84
CA GLU A 100 17.96 -7.25 -1.86
C GLU A 100 16.62 -6.64 -2.27
N LEU A 101 15.98 -5.88 -1.36
CA LEU A 101 14.74 -5.18 -1.62
C LEU A 101 14.99 -3.79 -2.20
N ILE A 102 16.02 -3.10 -1.70
CA ILE A 102 16.43 -1.75 -2.11
C ILE A 102 16.93 -1.69 -3.56
N GLU A 103 17.44 -2.80 -4.11
CA GLU A 103 17.73 -2.91 -5.55
C GLU A 103 16.51 -2.61 -6.44
N MET A 104 15.29 -2.64 -5.87
CA MET A 104 14.12 -2.07 -6.52
C MET A 104 14.00 -0.57 -6.25
N ASP A 105 14.08 0.27 -7.29
CA ASP A 105 13.99 1.74 -7.21
C ASP A 105 12.84 2.26 -6.33
N TRP A 106 11.69 1.57 -6.37
CA TRP A 106 10.53 1.96 -5.57
C TRP A 106 10.75 1.75 -4.07
N ALA A 107 11.41 0.66 -3.66
CA ALA A 107 11.67 0.35 -2.26
C ALA A 107 12.72 1.30 -1.68
N LEU A 108 13.77 1.62 -2.45
CA LEU A 108 14.75 2.65 -2.06
C LEU A 108 14.08 4.02 -1.82
N LYS A 109 13.14 4.41 -2.68
CA LYS A 109 12.39 5.66 -2.48
C LYS A 109 11.61 5.65 -1.17
N LEU A 110 10.99 4.52 -0.82
CA LEU A 110 10.25 4.38 0.43
C LEU A 110 11.17 4.37 1.66
N HIS A 111 12.32 3.69 1.58
CA HIS A 111 13.34 3.75 2.62
C HIS A 111 13.76 5.19 2.92
N LYS A 112 14.04 5.98 1.88
CA LYS A 112 14.38 7.40 2.01
C LYS A 112 13.26 8.23 2.65
N ILE A 113 12.00 7.93 2.32
CA ILE A 113 10.84 8.57 2.96
C ILE A 113 10.80 8.26 4.46
N LEU A 114 10.97 7.00 4.85
CA LEU A 114 10.84 6.56 6.24
C LEU A 114 12.02 6.99 7.12
N THR A 115 13.20 7.16 6.52
CA THR A 115 14.44 7.55 7.22
C THR A 115 14.75 9.04 7.17
N TYR A 116 13.77 9.88 6.78
CA TYR A 116 13.92 11.35 6.72
C TYR A 116 15.05 11.82 5.79
N GLN A 117 15.39 11.01 4.77
CA GLN A 117 16.28 11.44 3.68
C GLN A 117 15.53 12.22 2.59
N ILE A 118 14.19 12.23 2.65
CA ILE A 118 13.32 13.08 1.84
C ILE A 118 12.54 14.01 2.77
N ASP A 119 12.48 15.27 2.38
CA ASP A 119 11.82 16.33 3.13
C ASP A 119 10.28 16.16 3.16
N ASP A 120 9.64 16.80 4.13
CA ASP A 120 8.19 16.68 4.33
C ASP A 120 7.35 17.28 3.21
N PHE A 121 7.85 18.29 2.50
CA PHE A 121 7.11 18.95 1.43
C PHE A 121 7.00 18.02 0.23
N SER A 122 8.08 17.32 -0.10
CA SER A 122 8.09 16.22 -1.09
C SER A 122 7.11 15.10 -0.72
N ILE A 123 7.03 14.72 0.57
CA ILE A 123 6.09 13.68 1.03
C ILE A 123 4.65 14.19 1.01
N TYR A 124 4.42 15.46 1.34
CA TYR A 124 3.09 16.06 1.29
C TYR A 124 2.49 15.99 -0.12
N PHE A 125 3.28 16.30 -1.16
CA PHE A 125 2.80 16.12 -2.53
C PHE A 125 2.50 14.66 -2.87
N LEU A 126 3.36 13.74 -2.42
CA LEU A 126 3.13 12.31 -2.64
C LEU A 126 1.82 11.85 -2.00
N VAL A 127 1.58 12.20 -0.74
CA VAL A 127 0.37 11.82 0.01
C VAL A 127 -0.88 12.51 -0.54
N SER A 128 -0.73 13.73 -1.08
CA SER A 128 -1.82 14.46 -1.73
C SER A 128 -2.18 13.88 -3.10
N ASP A 129 -1.21 13.27 -3.81
CA ASP A 129 -1.43 12.59 -5.08
C ASP A 129 -1.94 11.16 -4.86
N LYS A 130 -3.26 11.00 -4.91
CA LYS A 130 -3.92 9.70 -4.80
C LYS A 130 -3.45 8.68 -5.84
N LEU A 131 -3.10 9.12 -7.05
CA LEU A 131 -2.60 8.22 -8.10
C LEU A 131 -1.19 7.73 -7.77
N ALA A 132 -0.32 8.60 -7.28
CA ALA A 132 1.00 8.21 -6.83
C ALA A 132 0.93 7.23 -5.64
N MET A 133 0.06 7.50 -4.65
CA MET A 133 -0.20 6.60 -3.53
C MET A 133 -0.71 5.23 -4.01
N TYR A 134 -1.66 5.22 -4.95
CA TYR A 134 -2.20 3.98 -5.51
C TYR A 134 -1.13 3.17 -6.27
N ARG A 135 -0.25 3.83 -7.03
CA ARG A 135 0.88 3.17 -7.70
C ARG A 135 1.82 2.48 -6.71
N ILE A 136 2.05 3.07 -5.54
CA ILE A 136 2.84 2.42 -4.47
C ILE A 136 2.11 1.18 -3.95
N CYS A 137 0.80 1.26 -3.73
CA CYS A 137 0.01 0.11 -3.29
C CYS A 137 0.11 -1.07 -4.26
N TRP A 138 0.16 -0.80 -5.57
CA TRP A 138 0.42 -1.80 -6.60
C TRP A 138 1.80 -2.41 -6.50
N LYS A 139 2.86 -1.63 -6.24
CA LYS A 139 4.20 -2.20 -6.06
C LYS A 139 4.25 -3.22 -4.93
N PHE A 140 3.56 -2.96 -3.82
CA PHE A 140 3.41 -3.94 -2.75
C PHE A 140 2.65 -5.17 -3.20
N LEU A 141 1.53 -5.02 -3.94
CA LEU A 141 0.78 -6.15 -4.46
C LEU A 141 1.66 -7.02 -5.38
N HIS A 142 2.34 -6.43 -6.36
CA HIS A 142 3.24 -7.17 -7.27
C HIS A 142 4.33 -7.90 -6.49
N HIS A 143 4.90 -7.26 -5.47
CA HIS A 143 5.89 -7.90 -4.61
C HIS A 143 5.31 -9.12 -3.87
N TRP A 144 4.11 -8.98 -3.30
CA TRP A 144 3.38 -10.08 -2.66
C TRP A 144 3.07 -11.22 -3.64
N VAL A 145 2.57 -10.91 -4.84
CA VAL A 145 2.28 -11.90 -5.89
C VAL A 145 3.55 -12.66 -6.26
N LYS A 146 4.65 -11.94 -6.53
CA LYS A 146 5.94 -12.54 -6.90
C LYS A 146 6.46 -13.50 -5.84
N LYS A 147 6.41 -13.10 -4.55
CA LYS A 147 6.89 -13.93 -3.44
C LYS A 147 5.97 -15.12 -3.15
N THR A 148 4.65 -14.98 -3.31
CA THR A 148 3.69 -16.04 -2.96
C THR A 148 3.38 -17.01 -4.09
N ARG A 149 3.60 -16.65 -5.36
CA ARG A 149 3.28 -17.55 -6.48
C ARG A 149 4.29 -18.69 -6.70
N LYS A 150 5.51 -18.66 -6.13
CA LYS A 150 6.58 -19.66 -6.37
C LYS A 150 6.66 -20.15 -7.83
N CYS A 151 6.27 -19.32 -8.81
CA CYS A 151 6.05 -19.78 -10.18
C CYS A 151 7.20 -19.23 -11.03
N PRO A 152 8.00 -20.08 -11.68
CA PRO A 152 9.03 -19.65 -12.62
C PRO A 152 8.36 -19.27 -13.94
N ILE A 153 7.52 -18.24 -13.92
CA ILE A 153 6.97 -17.65 -15.14
C ILE A 153 8.01 -16.65 -15.64
N SER A 154 8.32 -16.67 -16.94
CA SER A 154 9.28 -15.72 -17.51
C SER A 154 8.81 -14.27 -17.26
N HIS A 155 9.76 -13.37 -17.03
CA HIS A 155 9.48 -11.96 -16.72
C HIS A 155 8.49 -11.30 -17.71
N VAL A 156 8.53 -11.69 -18.99
CA VAL A 156 7.65 -11.15 -20.04
C VAL A 156 6.21 -11.63 -19.91
N ALA A 157 6.00 -12.90 -19.59
CA ALA A 157 4.65 -13.43 -19.37
C ALA A 157 4.05 -12.91 -18.06
N GLN A 158 4.89 -12.64 -17.05
CA GLN A 158 4.46 -12.03 -15.80
C GLN A 158 4.00 -10.58 -15.97
N ASP A 159 4.73 -9.77 -16.75
CA ASP A 159 4.35 -8.37 -17.04
C ASP A 159 3.02 -8.25 -17.80
N ILE A 160 2.72 -9.20 -18.69
CA ILE A 160 1.45 -9.24 -19.44
C ILE A 160 0.28 -9.64 -18.54
N ASP A 161 0.46 -10.69 -17.72
CA ASP A 161 -0.55 -11.15 -16.74
C ASP A 161 -0.87 -10.05 -15.71
N ASP A 162 0.18 -9.35 -15.24
CA ASP A 162 0.09 -8.25 -14.30
C ASP A 162 -0.65 -7.04 -14.90
N LYS A 163 -0.42 -6.71 -16.18
CA LYS A 163 -1.11 -5.62 -16.89
C LYS A 163 -2.59 -5.92 -17.11
N ILE A 164 -2.93 -7.15 -17.51
CA ILE A 164 -4.32 -7.58 -17.69
C ILE A 164 -5.04 -7.61 -16.34
N THR A 165 -4.41 -8.18 -15.31
CA THR A 165 -4.94 -8.20 -13.94
C THR A 165 -5.20 -6.78 -13.43
N LEU A 166 -4.26 -5.87 -13.66
CA LEU A 166 -4.39 -4.46 -13.30
C LEU A 166 -5.55 -3.77 -14.02
N GLU A 167 -5.70 -4.02 -15.32
CA GLU A 167 -6.79 -3.46 -16.10
C GLU A 167 -8.16 -3.98 -15.63
N VAL A 168 -8.27 -5.27 -15.34
CA VAL A 168 -9.49 -5.90 -14.83
C VAL A 168 -9.86 -5.33 -13.45
N ILE A 169 -8.90 -5.25 -12.52
CA ILE A 169 -9.15 -4.70 -11.19
C ILE A 169 -9.55 -3.21 -11.27
N ASN A 170 -8.86 -2.41 -12.10
CA ASN A 170 -9.20 -1.00 -12.27
C ASN A 170 -10.60 -0.81 -12.88
N LYS A 171 -10.98 -1.62 -13.87
CA LYS A 171 -12.33 -1.62 -14.43
C LYS A 171 -13.37 -1.99 -13.38
N MET A 172 -13.13 -3.03 -12.58
CA MET A 172 -14.05 -3.41 -11.49
C MET A 172 -14.23 -2.30 -10.46
N ILE A 173 -13.14 -1.64 -10.05
CA ILE A 173 -13.20 -0.51 -9.11
C ILE A 173 -14.00 0.65 -9.73
N PHE A 174 -13.76 0.97 -11.00
CA PHE A 174 -14.47 2.01 -11.74
C PHE A 174 -15.97 1.72 -11.82
N PHE A 175 -16.36 0.54 -12.30
CA PHE A 175 -17.77 0.16 -12.43
C PHE A 175 -18.48 0.03 -11.08
N SER A 176 -17.80 -0.46 -10.04
CA SER A 176 -18.36 -0.57 -8.69
C SER A 176 -18.60 0.79 -8.01
N ASN A 177 -17.97 1.86 -8.50
CA ASN A 177 -18.11 3.22 -7.94
C ASN A 177 -18.54 4.24 -9.02
N HIS A 178 -19.12 3.76 -10.12
CA HIS A 178 -19.39 4.55 -11.32
C HIS A 178 -20.18 5.84 -11.02
N GLN A 179 -21.20 5.75 -10.17
CA GLN A 179 -22.01 6.91 -9.76
C GLN A 179 -21.21 7.99 -9.02
N ASN A 180 -20.22 7.61 -8.20
CA ASN A 180 -19.36 8.55 -7.49
C ASN A 180 -18.36 9.24 -8.44
N PHE A 181 -17.85 8.51 -9.43
CA PHE A 181 -16.99 9.07 -10.46
C PHE A 181 -17.75 10.03 -11.39
N CYS A 182 -18.93 9.63 -11.88
CA CYS A 182 -19.76 10.48 -12.76
C CYS A 182 -20.28 11.74 -12.05
N SER A 183 -20.65 11.65 -10.76
CA SER A 183 -21.07 12.83 -9.98
C SER A 183 -19.93 13.80 -9.66
N SER A 184 -18.68 13.31 -9.58
CA SER A 184 -17.50 14.17 -9.40
C SER A 184 -17.14 14.93 -10.68
N ILE A 185 -17.34 14.32 -11.85
CA ILE A 185 -17.09 14.95 -13.16
C ILE A 185 -18.16 16.02 -13.45
N THR A 186 -19.42 15.75 -13.14
CA THR A 186 -20.52 16.71 -13.34
C THR A 186 -20.40 17.94 -12.44
N LYS A 187 -19.93 17.78 -11.19
CA LYS A 187 -19.64 18.91 -10.28
C LYS A 187 -18.51 19.82 -10.77
N VAL A 188 -17.50 19.27 -11.45
CA VAL A 188 -16.42 20.08 -12.05
C VAL A 188 -16.92 20.83 -13.29
N SER A 189 -17.88 20.28 -14.04
CA SER A 189 -18.49 20.96 -15.19
C SER A 189 -19.53 22.03 -14.83
N SER A 190 -20.13 21.97 -13.63
CA SER A 190 -21.14 22.93 -13.16
C SER A 190 -20.57 24.08 -12.31
N GLY A 191 -19.25 24.11 -12.12
CA GLY A 191 -18.52 25.16 -11.38
C GLY A 191 -17.77 26.13 -12.29
N LYS A 192 -18.35 26.48 -13.43
CA LYS A 192 -17.91 27.59 -14.30
C LYS A 192 -18.97 28.67 -14.32
#